data_AF-A0A8H3CSX9-F1
#
_entry.id   AF-A0A8H3CSX9-F1
#
_cell.length_a   1.000
_cell.length_b   1.000
_cell.length_c   1.000
_cell.angle_alpha   90.00
_cell.angle_beta   90.00
_cell.angle_gamma   90.00
#
_symmetry.space_group_name_H-M   'P 1'
#
loop_
_entity.id
_entity.type
_entity.pdbx_description
1 polymer ?
#
loop_
_entity_poly.entity_id
_entity_poly.type
_entity_poly.pdbx_seq_one_letter_code
_entity_poly.pdbx_strand_id
1 'polypeptide(L)'
;MVALIRLVVTWLLPQNQPPSKRMTELPPDIKSCAMSTTCTVGTVSGAGIPTLIVMLGVLHAAGVRPPDLPILSEFITKEAIAVVAAEEDAEAVSKPGSASLPEANFPNESSPLLERASTQNQKPPGWRQFALTLIPILEIAGWTADLVHQAISGQAGIFNVITRATILVSWVYAGLRPNLRPSYTPYYDLLLLYFSQFVSACVSVYEGSVTGTPGDGFPWGHIGRVFDTFLTLGGISIIVNMPLESFGDPTVDPEGRLPALEDHCTLLQWITFSWVSPLVALGARQPLGEKDMWQLSRFMRTRVLMKQFSPLKRSSLLRKILAANARDMFLDLILT
;
A
#
# COMPACT_ATOMS: atom_id res chain seq x y z
N MET A 1 12.49 17.45 -22.92
CA MET A 1 12.68 16.32 -21.99
C MET A 1 13.63 15.25 -22.56
N VAL A 2 13.35 14.63 -23.72
CA VAL A 2 14.26 13.65 -24.38
C VAL A 2 15.62 14.25 -24.78
N ALA A 3 15.65 15.53 -25.19
CA ALA A 3 16.89 16.24 -25.51
C ALA A 3 17.77 16.52 -24.28
N LEU A 4 17.17 16.74 -23.10
CA LEU A 4 17.89 16.95 -21.85
C LEU A 4 18.50 15.63 -21.36
N ILE A 5 17.76 14.53 -21.50
CA ILE A 5 18.23 13.17 -21.17
C ILE A 5 19.38 12.78 -22.10
N ARG A 6 19.29 13.08 -23.41
CA ARG A 6 20.42 12.84 -24.33
C ARG A 6 21.63 13.70 -23.99
N LEU A 7 21.47 14.98 -23.66
CA LEU A 7 22.58 15.84 -23.25
C LEU A 7 23.26 15.32 -21.97
N VAL A 8 22.49 14.92 -20.96
CA VAL A 8 23.01 14.34 -19.71
C VAL A 8 23.74 13.02 -19.95
N VAL A 9 23.19 12.13 -20.78
CA VAL A 9 23.84 10.84 -21.13
C VAL A 9 25.10 11.03 -21.96
N THR A 10 25.14 12.02 -22.85
CA THR A 10 26.32 12.28 -23.69
C THR A 10 27.44 12.98 -22.90
N TRP A 11 27.09 13.70 -21.82
CA TRP A 11 28.06 14.36 -20.93
C TRP A 11 28.59 13.43 -19.82
N LEU A 12 27.85 12.38 -19.47
CA LEU A 12 28.23 11.39 -18.43
C LEU A 12 29.16 10.27 -18.92
N LEU A 13 29.43 10.18 -20.22
CA LEU A 13 30.40 9.22 -20.77
C LEU A 13 31.78 9.88 -20.85
N PRO A 14 32.77 9.45 -20.04
CA PRO A 14 34.12 9.97 -20.15
C PRO A 14 34.71 9.58 -21.51
N GLN A 15 34.91 10.56 -22.40
CA GLN A 15 35.76 10.36 -23.57
C GLN A 15 37.20 10.16 -23.08
N ASN A 16 37.79 9.02 -23.45
CA ASN A 16 39.16 8.56 -23.16
C ASN A 16 39.36 7.77 -21.87
N GLN A 17 39.00 6.49 -21.89
CA GLN A 17 39.80 5.46 -21.22
C GLN A 17 40.23 4.36 -22.21
N PRO A 18 41.50 3.95 -22.22
CA PRO A 18 41.98 2.87 -23.07
C PRO A 18 41.39 1.52 -22.63
N PRO A 19 41.24 0.56 -23.57
CA PRO A 19 40.57 -0.70 -23.28
C PRO A 19 41.49 -1.62 -22.46
N SER A 20 40.87 -2.39 -21.57
CA SER A 20 41.44 -3.53 -20.84
C SER A 20 42.20 -3.20 -19.54
N LYS A 21 41.48 -3.29 -18.42
CA LYS A 21 41.80 -4.22 -17.31
C LYS A 21 40.63 -4.32 -16.31
N ARG A 22 40.09 -5.55 -16.20
CA ARG A 22 39.21 -6.14 -15.16
C ARG A 22 37.90 -5.44 -14.79
N MET A 23 36.84 -5.99 -15.37
CA MET A 23 35.43 -5.84 -15.00
C MET A 23 35.04 -6.59 -13.70
N THR A 24 36.00 -6.94 -12.84
CA THR A 24 35.77 -7.67 -11.57
C THR A 24 36.01 -6.85 -10.31
N GLU A 25 36.46 -5.60 -10.43
CA GLU A 25 36.59 -4.72 -9.27
C GLU A 25 35.42 -3.75 -9.20
N LEU A 26 34.58 -3.93 -8.19
CA LEU A 26 33.51 -3.01 -7.83
C LEU A 26 34.11 -1.59 -7.60
N PRO A 27 33.47 -0.51 -8.08
CA PRO A 27 33.93 0.85 -7.84
C PRO A 27 34.25 1.10 -6.36
N PRO A 28 35.31 1.89 -6.06
CA PRO A 28 35.79 2.08 -4.69
C PRO A 28 34.67 2.58 -3.75
N ASP A 29 33.79 3.43 -4.26
CA ASP A 29 32.65 3.99 -3.53
C ASP A 29 31.65 2.91 -3.09
N ILE A 30 31.41 1.89 -3.93
CA ILE A 30 30.50 0.78 -3.62
C ILE A 30 31.14 -0.16 -2.60
N LYS A 31 32.45 -0.42 -2.70
CA LYS A 31 33.18 -1.22 -1.69
C LYS A 31 33.12 -0.56 -0.32
N SER A 32 33.25 0.77 -0.25
CA SER A 32 33.15 1.53 0.99
C SER A 32 31.73 1.46 1.58
N CYS A 33 30.70 1.62 0.76
CA CYS A 33 29.30 1.52 1.20
C CYS A 33 28.94 0.11 1.72
N ALA A 34 29.40 -0.95 1.04
CA ALA A 34 29.14 -2.33 1.42
C ALA A 34 29.75 -2.72 2.79
N MET A 35 30.78 -2.02 3.23
CA MET A 35 31.40 -2.22 4.54
C MET A 35 30.71 -1.43 5.66
N SER A 36 29.82 -0.49 5.32
CA SER A 36 29.06 0.31 6.28
C SER A 36 27.62 -0.16 6.38
N THR A 37 27.20 -0.55 7.58
CA THR A 37 25.81 -0.97 7.86
C THR A 37 24.82 0.16 7.56
N THR A 38 25.13 1.41 7.91
CA THR A 38 24.23 2.54 7.65
C THR A 38 24.09 2.81 6.16
N CYS A 39 25.20 2.80 5.42
CA CYS A 39 25.18 2.99 3.96
C CYS A 39 24.42 1.86 3.26
N THR A 40 24.60 0.61 3.70
CA THR A 40 23.90 -0.54 3.15
C THR A 40 22.40 -0.45 3.41
N VAL A 41 21.98 -0.17 4.65
CA VAL A 41 20.55 0.00 5.00
C VAL A 41 19.94 1.16 4.22
N GLY A 42 20.60 2.31 4.17
CA GLY A 42 20.16 3.48 3.41
C GLY A 42 20.00 3.19 1.91
N THR A 43 20.97 2.49 1.30
CA THR A 43 20.91 2.16 -0.14
C THR A 43 19.82 1.12 -0.44
N VAL A 44 19.71 0.07 0.37
CA VAL A 44 18.69 -0.97 0.18
C VAL A 44 17.30 -0.38 0.36
N SER A 45 17.09 0.45 1.39
CA SER A 45 15.79 1.07 1.67
C SER A 45 15.44 2.21 0.70
N GLY A 46 16.41 3.05 0.30
CA GLY A 46 16.17 4.20 -0.58
C GLY A 46 16.16 3.89 -2.08
N ALA A 47 16.86 2.84 -2.53
CA ALA A 47 16.95 2.48 -3.96
C ALA A 47 16.58 1.02 -4.25
N GLY A 48 17.04 0.06 -3.45
CA GLY A 48 16.78 -1.37 -3.68
C GLY A 48 15.30 -1.74 -3.62
N ILE A 49 14.63 -1.44 -2.51
CA ILE A 49 13.21 -1.73 -2.33
C ILE A 49 12.34 -0.92 -3.32
N PRO A 50 12.56 0.41 -3.49
CA PRO A 50 11.80 1.20 -4.43
C PRO A 50 11.93 0.75 -5.89
N THR A 51 13.12 0.34 -6.36
CA THR A 51 13.26 -0.22 -7.72
C THR A 51 12.41 -1.46 -7.90
N LEU A 52 12.41 -2.39 -6.95
CA LEU A 52 11.60 -3.60 -7.02
C LEU A 52 10.10 -3.27 -7.06
N ILE A 53 9.63 -2.34 -6.22
CA ILE A 53 8.23 -1.91 -6.20
C ILE A 53 7.83 -1.27 -7.53
N VAL A 54 8.64 -0.35 -8.05
CA VAL A 54 8.38 0.32 -9.33
C VAL A 54 8.38 -0.70 -10.47
N MET A 55 9.34 -1.63 -10.49
CA MET A 55 9.41 -2.69 -11.50
C MET A 55 8.17 -3.58 -11.47
N LEU A 56 7.73 -4.04 -10.29
CA LEU A 56 6.50 -4.82 -10.14
C LEU A 56 5.27 -4.02 -10.58
N GLY A 57 5.20 -2.74 -10.22
CA GLY A 57 4.13 -1.84 -10.65
C GLY A 57 4.07 -1.65 -12.16
N VAL A 58 5.22 -1.48 -12.82
CA VAL A 58 5.33 -1.35 -14.28
C VAL A 58 4.96 -2.65 -14.98
N LEU A 59 5.44 -3.80 -14.49
CA LEU A 59 5.08 -5.11 -15.02
C LEU A 59 3.56 -5.33 -14.94
N HIS A 60 2.96 -5.00 -13.79
CA HIS A 60 1.51 -5.08 -13.61
C HIS A 60 0.75 -4.11 -14.53
N ALA A 61 1.25 -2.89 -14.75
CA ALA A 61 0.67 -1.92 -15.68
C ALA A 61 0.79 -2.37 -17.15
N ALA A 62 1.87 -3.07 -17.51
CA ALA A 62 2.09 -3.65 -18.83
C ALA A 62 1.27 -4.94 -19.08
N GLY A 63 0.43 -5.35 -18.11
CA GLY A 63 -0.41 -6.54 -18.24
C GLY A 63 0.36 -7.85 -18.04
N VAL A 64 1.61 -7.80 -17.60
CA VAL A 64 2.37 -8.99 -17.19
C VAL A 64 1.78 -9.46 -15.87
N ARG A 65 0.90 -10.47 -15.93
CA ARG A 65 0.39 -11.11 -14.72
C ARG A 65 1.55 -11.89 -14.06
N PRO A 66 1.76 -11.74 -12.74
CA PRO A 66 2.66 -12.64 -12.05
C PRO A 66 2.18 -14.08 -12.25
N PRO A 67 3.07 -15.07 -12.19
CA PRO A 67 2.65 -16.47 -12.25
C PRO A 67 1.57 -16.72 -11.19
N ASP A 68 0.49 -17.41 -11.56
CA ASP A 68 -0.61 -17.80 -10.66
C ASP A 68 -0.08 -18.81 -9.64
N LEU A 69 0.67 -18.31 -8.66
CA LEU A 69 1.16 -19.09 -7.56
C LEU A 69 0.02 -19.15 -6.53
N PRO A 70 -0.48 -20.35 -6.19
CA PRO A 70 -1.57 -20.51 -5.22
C PRO A 70 -1.22 -19.96 -3.83
N ILE A 71 0.07 -19.72 -3.58
CA ILE A 71 0.62 -19.14 -2.35
C ILE A 71 0.38 -17.62 -2.29
N LEU A 72 0.25 -16.94 -3.44
CA LEU A 72 0.10 -15.48 -3.51
C LEU A 72 -1.31 -15.03 -3.91
N SER A 73 -2.16 -15.95 -4.34
CA SER A 73 -3.55 -15.67 -4.68
C SER A 73 -4.41 -15.55 -3.43
N GLU A 74 -5.21 -14.49 -3.35
CA GLU A 74 -6.28 -14.37 -2.36
C GLU A 74 -7.36 -15.42 -2.62
N PHE A 75 -7.63 -16.28 -1.63
CA PHE A 75 -8.65 -17.33 -1.74
C PHE A 75 -10.07 -16.76 -1.73
N ILE A 76 -10.31 -15.73 -0.93
CA ILE A 76 -11.61 -15.06 -0.81
C ILE A 76 -11.55 -13.72 -1.53
N THR A 77 -12.00 -13.70 -2.78
CA THR A 77 -11.95 -12.46 -3.56
C THR A 77 -13.10 -11.53 -3.23
N LYS A 78 -12.90 -10.22 -3.43
CA LYS A 78 -13.96 -9.22 -3.25
C LYS A 78 -15.15 -9.47 -4.17
N GLU A 79 -14.92 -10.06 -5.36
CA GLU A 79 -16.03 -10.45 -6.24
C GLU A 79 -16.87 -11.58 -5.62
N ALA A 80 -16.24 -12.55 -4.96
CA ALA A 80 -16.95 -13.64 -4.28
C ALA A 80 -17.95 -13.11 -3.25
N ILE A 81 -17.50 -12.14 -2.44
CA ILE A 81 -18.31 -11.50 -1.42
C ILE A 81 -19.45 -10.72 -2.07
N ALA A 82 -19.18 -9.96 -3.13
CA ALA A 82 -20.20 -9.20 -3.84
C ALA A 82 -21.29 -10.11 -4.47
N VAL A 83 -20.90 -11.26 -5.01
CA VAL A 83 -21.87 -12.24 -5.55
C VAL A 83 -22.72 -12.84 -4.43
N VAL A 84 -22.13 -13.17 -3.28
CA VAL A 84 -22.92 -13.70 -2.14
C VAL A 84 -23.86 -12.64 -1.58
N ALA A 85 -23.40 -11.39 -1.44
CA ALA A 85 -24.25 -10.28 -0.99
C ALA A 85 -25.45 -10.08 -1.95
N ALA A 86 -25.22 -10.09 -3.27
CA ALA A 86 -26.30 -9.95 -4.24
C ALA A 86 -27.32 -11.12 -4.19
N GLU A 87 -26.86 -12.34 -3.88
CA GLU A 87 -27.77 -13.48 -3.65
C GLU A 87 -28.58 -13.33 -2.37
N GLU A 88 -27.97 -12.85 -1.28
CA GLU A 88 -28.66 -12.56 -0.01
C GLU A 88 -29.74 -11.48 -0.20
N ASP A 89 -29.43 -10.41 -0.92
CA ASP A 89 -30.38 -9.34 -1.24
C ASP A 89 -31.56 -9.87 -2.08
N ALA A 90 -31.29 -10.71 -3.08
CA ALA A 90 -32.33 -11.33 -3.90
C ALA A 90 -33.23 -12.29 -3.09
N GLU A 91 -32.65 -13.05 -2.15
CA GLU A 91 -33.40 -13.92 -1.26
C GLU A 91 -34.29 -13.14 -0.30
N ALA A 92 -33.83 -12.00 0.22
CA ALA A 92 -34.60 -11.13 1.10
C ALA A 92 -35.85 -10.55 0.41
N VAL A 93 -35.73 -10.18 -0.87
CA VAL A 93 -36.87 -9.71 -1.68
C VAL A 93 -37.86 -10.84 -1.98
N SER A 94 -37.40 -12.09 -2.07
CA SER A 94 -38.22 -13.24 -2.44
C SER A 94 -39.02 -13.87 -1.28
N LYS A 95 -38.73 -13.54 -0.02
CA LYS A 95 -39.47 -14.04 1.16
C LYS A 95 -40.63 -13.12 1.52
N PRO A 96 -41.90 -13.51 1.27
CA PRO A 96 -43.03 -12.74 1.74
C PRO A 96 -43.30 -13.09 3.22
N GLY A 97 -43.03 -12.13 4.11
CA GLY A 97 -43.61 -12.10 5.45
C GLY A 97 -42.67 -12.37 6.62
N SER A 98 -42.01 -11.30 7.11
CA SER A 98 -41.84 -11.01 8.55
C SER A 98 -41.17 -9.65 8.77
N ALA A 99 -41.69 -8.60 8.15
CA ALA A 99 -41.36 -7.22 8.53
C ALA A 99 -42.66 -6.44 8.61
N SER A 100 -42.93 -5.89 9.80
CA SER A 100 -44.05 -5.01 10.09
C SER A 100 -44.09 -3.82 9.13
N LEU A 101 -45.23 -3.65 8.45
CA LEU A 101 -45.58 -2.49 7.63
C LEU A 101 -45.43 -1.19 8.43
N PRO A 102 -44.97 -0.12 7.78
CA PRO A 102 -45.93 0.94 7.46
C PRO A 102 -45.92 1.34 5.98
N GLU A 103 -47.15 1.52 5.51
CA GLU A 103 -47.59 2.31 4.35
C GLU A 103 -47.11 1.90 2.95
N ALA A 104 -48.07 1.33 2.22
CA ALA A 104 -48.00 1.00 0.81
C ALA A 104 -47.77 2.27 -0.04
N ASN A 105 -46.56 2.39 -0.60
CA ASN A 105 -46.36 3.10 -1.86
C ASN A 105 -46.40 2.07 -2.99
N PHE A 106 -47.32 2.29 -3.93
CA PHE A 106 -47.54 1.46 -5.10
C PHE A 106 -46.26 1.30 -5.94
N PRO A 107 -46.03 0.14 -6.59
CA PRO A 107 -44.83 -0.07 -7.39
C PRO A 107 -44.92 0.73 -8.69
N ASN A 108 -44.02 1.69 -8.87
CA ASN A 108 -43.73 2.27 -10.17
C ASN A 108 -42.72 1.36 -10.88
N GLU A 109 -43.04 0.94 -12.11
CA GLU A 109 -42.23 0.07 -12.99
C GLU A 109 -40.91 0.69 -13.49
N SER A 110 -40.45 1.79 -12.92
CA SER A 110 -39.15 2.41 -13.24
C SER A 110 -38.02 2.10 -12.24
N SER A 111 -38.19 1.15 -11.33
CA SER A 111 -37.10 0.68 -10.47
C SER A 111 -36.24 -0.34 -11.22
N PRO A 112 -34.93 -0.11 -11.39
CA PRO A 112 -34.09 -1.04 -12.14
C PRO A 112 -34.01 -2.35 -11.35
N LEU A 113 -34.62 -3.41 -11.89
CA LEU A 113 -34.63 -4.78 -11.36
C LEU A 113 -33.24 -5.47 -11.32
N LEU A 114 -32.18 -4.70 -11.50
CA LEU A 114 -30.77 -5.06 -11.40
C LEU A 114 -30.01 -3.82 -10.91
N GLU A 115 -30.41 -3.24 -9.78
CA GLU A 115 -29.44 -2.50 -8.95
C GLU A 115 -28.47 -3.53 -8.38
N ARG A 116 -27.61 -4.03 -9.28
CA ARG A 116 -26.41 -4.82 -9.05
C ARG A 116 -25.82 -4.29 -7.77
N ALA A 117 -25.92 -5.05 -6.67
CA ALA A 117 -25.38 -4.76 -5.35
C ALA A 117 -24.23 -3.77 -5.49
N SER A 118 -24.58 -2.49 -5.43
CA SER A 118 -23.69 -1.49 -5.96
C SER A 118 -22.62 -1.42 -4.91
N THR A 119 -21.44 -1.92 -5.25
CA THR A 119 -20.20 -1.34 -4.75
C THR A 119 -20.30 0.12 -5.16
N GLN A 120 -20.99 0.91 -4.32
CA GLN A 120 -21.13 2.34 -4.50
C GLN A 120 -19.69 2.80 -4.58
N ASN A 121 -19.29 3.25 -5.77
CA ASN A 121 -17.98 3.82 -6.01
C ASN A 121 -17.93 5.13 -5.23
N GLN A 122 -17.78 5.03 -3.91
CA GLN A 122 -17.51 6.16 -3.06
C GLN A 122 -16.18 6.70 -3.53
N LYS A 123 -16.23 7.84 -4.21
CA LYS A 123 -15.03 8.51 -4.69
C LYS A 123 -14.17 8.81 -3.47
N PRO A 124 -12.86 8.53 -3.53
CA PRO A 124 -11.98 8.84 -2.41
C PRO A 124 -12.08 10.33 -2.06
N PRO A 125 -11.94 10.69 -0.79
CA PRO A 125 -11.94 12.10 -0.38
C PRO A 125 -10.90 12.86 -1.20
N GLY A 126 -11.31 13.94 -1.88
CA GLY A 126 -10.43 14.69 -2.79
C GLY A 126 -9.16 15.21 -2.12
N TRP A 127 -9.22 15.49 -0.80
CA TRP A 127 -8.05 15.92 -0.03
C TRP A 127 -6.98 14.83 0.09
N ARG A 128 -7.36 13.54 0.16
CA ARG A 128 -6.40 12.43 0.24
C ARG A 128 -5.64 12.29 -1.06
N GLN A 129 -6.36 12.34 -2.18
CA GLN A 129 -5.75 12.33 -3.50
C GLN A 129 -4.84 13.54 -3.66
N PHE A 130 -5.31 14.74 -3.31
CA PHE A 130 -4.49 15.94 -3.35
C PHE A 130 -3.21 15.80 -2.53
N ALA A 131 -3.28 15.37 -1.27
CA ALA A 131 -2.12 15.21 -0.39
C ALA A 131 -1.13 14.16 -0.92
N LEU A 132 -1.62 13.01 -1.40
CA LEU A 132 -0.78 11.95 -1.99
C LEU A 132 -0.14 12.33 -3.32
N THR A 133 -0.58 13.43 -3.94
CA THR A 133 0.05 13.98 -5.14
C THR A 133 0.99 15.14 -4.81
N LEU A 134 0.64 15.96 -3.82
CA LEU A 134 1.45 17.08 -3.37
C LEU A 134 2.77 16.60 -2.74
N ILE A 135 2.72 15.56 -1.89
CA ILE A 135 3.92 15.04 -1.23
C ILE A 135 4.98 14.59 -2.26
N PRO A 136 4.69 13.70 -3.23
CA PRO A 136 5.66 13.33 -4.24
C PRO A 136 6.15 14.49 -5.10
N ILE A 137 5.33 15.51 -5.36
CA ILE A 137 5.77 16.71 -6.10
C ILE A 137 6.84 17.47 -5.31
N LEU A 138 6.63 17.66 -4.01
CA LEU A 138 7.61 18.32 -3.13
C LEU A 138 8.90 17.49 -3.05
N GLU A 139 8.78 16.16 -2.97
CA GLU A 139 9.93 15.25 -2.99
C GLU A 139 10.71 15.34 -4.30
N ILE A 140 10.03 15.28 -5.44
CA ILE A 140 10.68 15.43 -6.75
C ILE A 140 11.42 16.77 -6.82
N ALA A 141 10.83 17.86 -6.34
CA ALA A 141 11.48 19.17 -6.30
C ALA A 141 12.73 19.17 -5.40
N GLY A 142 12.64 18.56 -4.21
CA GLY A 142 13.76 18.45 -3.27
C GLY A 142 14.93 17.63 -3.84
N TRP A 143 14.65 16.42 -4.33
CA TRP A 143 15.65 15.52 -4.90
C TRP A 143 16.25 16.03 -6.21
N THR A 144 15.49 16.77 -7.02
CA THR A 144 16.04 17.42 -8.22
C THR A 144 16.98 18.57 -7.85
N ALA A 145 16.62 19.41 -6.88
CA ALA A 145 17.50 20.48 -6.39
C ALA A 145 18.81 19.91 -5.82
N ASP A 146 18.72 18.83 -5.04
CA ASP A 146 19.89 18.15 -4.45
C ASP A 146 20.78 17.52 -5.54
N LEU A 147 20.20 16.91 -6.59
CA LEU A 147 20.95 16.38 -7.72
C LEU A 147 21.68 17.49 -8.51
N VAL A 148 21.02 18.63 -8.75
CA VAL A 148 21.62 19.78 -9.43
C VAL A 148 22.75 20.37 -8.59
N HIS A 149 22.56 20.49 -7.28
CA HIS A 149 23.59 20.99 -6.37
C HIS A 149 24.86 20.13 -6.42
N GLN A 150 24.71 18.80 -6.41
CA GLN A 150 25.85 17.88 -6.54
C GLN A 150 26.53 17.92 -7.89
N ALA A 151 25.75 18.11 -8.97
CA ALA A 151 26.32 18.25 -10.31
C ALA A 151 27.19 19.51 -10.42
N ILE A 152 26.79 20.60 -9.75
CA ILE A 152 27.55 21.86 -9.72
C ILE A 152 28.78 21.76 -8.81
N SER A 153 28.68 21.08 -7.66
CA SER A 153 29.81 20.94 -6.73
C SER A 153 30.90 19.98 -7.22
N GLY A 154 30.67 19.25 -8.31
CA GLY A 154 31.65 18.33 -8.91
C GLY A 154 31.95 17.09 -8.04
N GLN A 155 31.14 16.85 -7.01
CA GLN A 155 31.31 15.75 -6.04
C GLN A 155 30.48 14.50 -6.37
N ALA A 156 29.92 14.43 -7.59
CA ALA A 156 28.99 13.38 -7.98
C ALA A 156 29.71 12.08 -8.39
N GLY A 157 29.88 11.15 -7.45
CA GLY A 157 30.21 9.75 -7.77
C GLY A 157 29.07 9.07 -8.53
N ILE A 158 29.39 8.15 -9.44
CA ILE A 158 28.40 7.45 -10.29
C ILE A 158 27.32 6.76 -9.43
N PHE A 159 27.72 6.16 -8.31
CA PHE A 159 26.81 5.51 -7.38
C PHE A 159 25.76 6.47 -6.80
N ASN A 160 26.17 7.68 -6.38
CA ASN A 160 25.27 8.69 -5.84
C ASN A 160 24.26 9.17 -6.89
N VAL A 161 24.70 9.32 -8.14
CA VAL A 161 23.82 9.71 -9.26
C VAL A 161 22.76 8.64 -9.51
N ILE A 162 23.14 7.36 -9.55
CA ILE A 162 22.21 6.25 -9.79
C ILE A 162 21.18 6.13 -8.65
N THR A 163 21.63 6.22 -7.41
CA THR A 163 20.74 6.16 -6.23
C THR A 163 19.73 7.31 -6.24
N ARG A 164 20.17 8.54 -6.52
CA ARG A 164 19.28 9.72 -6.61
C ARG A 164 18.30 9.64 -7.77
N ALA A 165 18.75 9.17 -8.93
CA ALA A 165 17.88 8.95 -10.09
C ALA A 165 16.80 7.91 -9.77
N THR A 166 17.16 6.85 -9.05
CA THR A 166 16.22 5.82 -8.60
C THR A 166 15.16 6.37 -7.65
N ILE A 167 15.58 7.16 -6.66
CA ILE A 167 14.66 7.82 -5.72
C ILE A 167 13.68 8.73 -6.47
N LEU A 168 14.17 9.54 -7.42
CA LEU A 168 13.33 10.39 -8.27
C LEU A 168 12.27 9.58 -9.04
N VAL A 169 12.68 8.48 -9.67
CA VAL A 169 11.74 7.59 -10.39
C VAL A 169 10.69 7.02 -9.44
N SER A 170 11.08 6.66 -8.22
CA SER A 170 10.14 6.16 -7.21
C SER A 170 9.10 7.21 -6.80
N TRP A 171 9.48 8.48 -6.68
CA TRP A 171 8.54 9.57 -6.38
C TRP A 171 7.62 9.91 -7.56
N VAL A 172 8.11 9.82 -8.80
CA VAL A 172 7.24 9.92 -9.98
C VAL A 172 6.18 8.82 -9.97
N TYR A 173 6.58 7.58 -9.67
CA TYR A 173 5.65 6.47 -9.50
C TYR A 173 4.63 6.73 -8.38
N ALA A 174 5.09 7.20 -7.22
CA ALA A 174 4.25 7.51 -6.07
C ALA A 174 3.20 8.59 -6.38
N GLY A 175 3.57 9.64 -7.11
CA GLY A 175 2.63 10.69 -7.52
C GLY A 175 1.68 10.25 -8.63
N LEU A 176 2.13 9.39 -9.55
CA LEU A 176 1.33 8.96 -10.69
C LEU A 176 0.30 7.89 -10.30
N ARG A 177 0.66 6.97 -9.39
CA ARG A 177 -0.17 5.80 -9.06
C ARG A 177 -1.57 6.16 -8.54
N PRO A 178 -1.76 7.08 -7.56
CA PRO A 178 -3.09 7.47 -7.08
C PRO A 178 -3.94 8.20 -8.13
N ASN A 179 -3.30 8.87 -9.10
CA ASN A 179 -4.01 9.58 -10.17
C ASN A 179 -4.50 8.65 -11.28
N LEU A 180 -3.70 7.65 -11.65
CA LEU A 180 -4.08 6.70 -12.69
C LEU A 180 -5.12 5.68 -12.20
N ARG A 181 -5.05 5.29 -10.93
CA ARG A 181 -5.95 4.30 -10.34
C ARG A 181 -6.37 4.76 -8.93
N PRO A 182 -7.30 5.72 -8.83
CA PRO A 182 -7.82 6.15 -7.54
C PRO A 182 -8.50 4.97 -6.84
N SER A 183 -8.05 4.69 -5.63
CA SER A 183 -8.54 3.65 -4.74
C SER A 183 -8.98 4.27 -3.42
N TYR A 184 -10.07 3.75 -2.87
CA TYR A 184 -10.56 4.09 -1.54
C TYR A 184 -9.82 3.31 -0.43
N THR A 185 -9.36 2.11 -0.77
CA THR A 185 -8.59 1.23 0.12
C THR A 185 -7.10 1.57 0.09
N PRO A 186 -6.33 1.26 1.14
CA PRO A 186 -4.91 1.56 1.23
C PRO A 186 -4.10 1.01 0.05
N TYR A 187 -3.17 1.82 -0.45
CA TYR A 187 -2.18 1.41 -1.44
C TYR A 187 -1.02 0.72 -0.74
N TYR A 188 -1.06 -0.61 -0.62
CA TYR A 188 0.00 -1.37 0.08
C TYR A 188 1.38 -1.22 -0.57
N ASP A 189 1.44 -1.08 -1.90
CA ASP A 189 2.67 -0.83 -2.63
C ASP A 189 3.27 0.55 -2.35
N LEU A 190 2.42 1.58 -2.27
CA LEU A 190 2.85 2.90 -1.84
C LEU A 190 3.23 2.91 -0.36
N LEU A 191 2.49 2.22 0.50
CA LEU A 191 2.83 2.10 1.93
C LEU A 191 4.25 1.55 2.10
N LEU A 192 4.59 0.48 1.38
CA LEU A 192 5.92 -0.11 1.41
C LEU A 192 6.98 0.85 0.85
N LEU A 193 6.68 1.56 -0.23
CA LEU A 193 7.57 2.58 -0.80
C LEU A 193 7.84 3.70 0.20
N TYR A 194 6.79 4.31 0.74
CA TYR A 194 6.89 5.38 1.74
C TYR A 194 7.61 4.93 3.01
N PHE A 195 7.35 3.71 3.49
CA PHE A 195 8.06 3.14 4.63
C PHE A 195 9.55 2.93 4.33
N SER A 196 9.89 2.39 3.16
CA SER A 196 11.28 2.21 2.74
C SER A 196 12.03 3.54 2.62
N GLN A 197 11.38 4.57 2.06
CA GLN A 197 11.95 5.91 1.97
C GLN A 197 12.06 6.58 3.34
N PHE A 198 11.10 6.38 4.24
CA PHE A 198 11.18 6.87 5.62
C PHE A 198 12.38 6.26 6.38
N VAL A 199 12.66 4.97 6.21
CA VAL A 199 13.85 4.32 6.78
C VAL A 199 15.13 4.95 6.20
N SER A 200 15.19 5.14 4.89
CA SER A 200 16.31 5.82 4.21
C SER A 200 16.53 7.26 4.72
N ALA A 201 15.43 8.01 4.91
CA ALA A 201 15.44 9.37 5.44
C ALA A 201 15.97 9.39 6.89
N CYS A 202 15.50 8.47 7.74
CA CYS A 202 15.99 8.32 9.11
C CYS A 202 17.50 8.04 9.16
N VAL A 203 17.99 7.13 8.31
CA VAL A 203 19.43 6.84 8.18
C VAL A 203 20.20 8.08 7.74
N SER A 204 19.68 8.83 6.76
CA SER A 204 20.32 10.05 6.25
C SER A 204 20.41 11.17 7.29
N VAL A 205 19.39 11.30 8.15
CA VAL A 205 19.38 12.22 9.29
C VAL A 205 20.37 11.76 10.36
N TYR A 206 20.40 10.46 10.68
CA TYR A 206 21.36 9.89 11.62
C TYR A 206 22.81 10.12 11.18
N GLU A 207 23.14 9.79 9.92
CA GLU A 207 24.48 10.01 9.38
C GLU A 207 24.87 11.48 9.42
N GLY A 208 23.94 12.37 9.06
CA GLY A 208 24.17 13.81 9.17
C GLY A 208 24.42 14.29 10.60
N SER A 209 23.78 13.66 11.58
CA SER A 209 23.91 14.02 12.99
C SER A 209 25.22 13.51 13.62
N VAL A 210 25.71 12.36 13.17
CA VAL A 210 26.96 11.74 13.66
C VAL A 210 28.20 12.32 12.98
N THR A 211 28.10 12.69 11.71
CA THR A 211 29.22 13.21 10.91
C THR A 211 29.35 14.74 10.93
N GLY A 212 28.36 15.45 11.49
CA GLY A 212 28.35 16.91 11.54
C GLY A 212 29.51 17.47 12.36
N THR A 213 30.43 18.16 11.70
CA THR A 213 31.47 18.97 12.34
C THR A 213 30.85 20.22 12.97
N PRO A 214 31.08 20.50 14.27
CA PRO A 214 30.57 21.71 14.90
C PRO A 214 31.33 22.94 14.35
N GLY A 215 30.74 23.64 13.38
CA GLY A 215 31.34 24.87 12.85
C GLY A 215 30.85 25.35 11.49
N ASP A 216 30.22 24.49 10.68
CA ASP A 216 29.66 24.93 9.40
C ASP A 216 28.32 25.64 9.64
N GLY A 217 28.10 26.75 8.92
CA GLY A 217 26.93 27.62 9.07
C GLY A 217 25.58 26.93 8.79
N PHE A 218 24.53 27.72 8.61
CA PHE A 218 23.14 27.22 8.50
C PHE A 218 23.00 26.03 7.54
N PRO A 219 22.76 24.80 8.05
CA PRO A 219 22.93 23.61 7.24
C PRO A 219 21.63 23.28 6.50
N TRP A 220 21.39 23.96 5.38
CA TRP A 220 20.23 23.72 4.51
C TRP A 220 20.05 22.23 4.14
N GLY A 221 21.16 21.48 4.04
CA GLY A 221 21.13 20.03 3.82
C GLY A 221 20.50 19.23 4.96
N HIS A 222 20.71 19.61 6.22
CA HIS A 222 20.07 18.92 7.36
C HIS A 222 18.56 19.19 7.41
N ILE A 223 18.15 20.43 7.12
CA ILE A 223 16.72 20.80 7.07
C ILE A 223 16.01 20.00 5.97
N GLY A 224 16.63 19.86 4.79
CA GLY A 224 16.09 19.05 3.70
C GLY A 224 15.84 17.59 4.12
N ARG A 225 16.78 16.95 4.81
CA ARG A 225 16.65 15.57 5.29
C ARG A 225 15.58 15.39 6.37
N VAL A 226 15.47 16.36 7.27
CA VAL A 226 14.42 16.37 8.30
C VAL A 226 13.06 16.56 7.63
N PHE A 227 12.95 17.44 6.65
CA PHE A 227 11.72 17.67 5.89
C PHE A 227 11.27 16.43 5.10
N ASP A 228 12.19 15.74 4.40
CA ASP A 228 11.95 14.44 3.74
C ASP A 228 11.42 13.38 4.74
N THR A 229 11.99 13.33 5.94
CA THR A 229 11.49 12.45 7.02
C THR A 229 10.04 12.75 7.39
N PHE A 230 9.67 14.03 7.52
CA PHE A 230 8.30 14.43 7.86
C PHE A 230 7.32 14.21 6.70
N LEU A 231 7.73 14.46 5.46
CA LEU A 231 6.91 14.23 4.28
C LEU A 231 6.62 12.73 4.07
N THR A 232 7.64 11.90 4.18
CA THR A 232 7.48 10.43 4.08
C THR A 232 6.61 9.89 5.21
N LEU A 233 6.81 10.34 6.46
CA LEU A 233 5.94 10.00 7.59
C LEU A 233 4.49 10.49 7.39
N GLY A 234 4.30 11.69 6.83
CA GLY A 234 2.99 12.21 6.47
C GLY A 234 2.27 11.32 5.46
N GLY A 235 2.98 10.85 4.43
CA GLY A 235 2.47 9.90 3.45
C GLY A 235 2.06 8.57 4.09
N ILE A 236 2.91 8.00 4.96
CA ILE A 236 2.58 6.79 5.74
C ILE A 236 1.31 7.03 6.55
N SER A 237 1.25 8.13 7.30
CA SER A 237 0.10 8.49 8.15
C SER A 237 -1.21 8.56 7.33
N ILE A 238 -1.18 9.19 6.15
CA ILE A 238 -2.36 9.24 5.27
C ILE A 238 -2.80 7.83 4.85
N ILE A 239 -1.86 6.97 4.46
CA ILE A 239 -2.17 5.61 3.96
C ILE A 239 -2.66 4.71 5.10
N VAL A 240 -2.04 4.74 6.28
CA VAL A 240 -2.50 3.92 7.41
C VAL A 240 -3.84 4.37 7.98
N ASN A 241 -4.21 5.64 7.80
CA ASN A 241 -5.54 6.15 8.15
C ASN A 241 -6.58 5.95 7.04
N MET A 242 -6.24 5.25 5.94
CA MET A 242 -7.24 4.81 4.98
C MET A 242 -8.07 3.64 5.54
N PRO A 243 -9.37 3.61 5.24
CA PRO A 243 -10.23 2.47 5.58
C PRO A 243 -9.79 1.21 4.83
N LEU A 244 -9.76 0.06 5.52
CA LEU A 244 -9.45 -1.23 4.90
C LEU A 244 -10.46 -1.57 3.82
N GLU A 245 -11.74 -1.36 4.11
CA GLU A 245 -12.83 -1.78 3.24
C GLU A 245 -13.90 -0.71 3.06
N SER A 246 -14.66 -0.89 1.98
CA SER A 246 -15.69 0.04 1.47
C SER A 246 -16.99 -0.71 1.19
N PHE A 247 -17.33 -1.70 2.02
CA PHE A 247 -18.53 -2.51 1.78
C PHE A 247 -19.79 -1.80 2.26
N GLY A 248 -20.33 -0.94 1.39
CA GLY A 248 -21.60 -0.24 1.63
C GLY A 248 -21.62 0.55 2.94
N ASP A 249 -22.78 1.09 3.27
CA ASP A 249 -22.98 1.69 4.58
C ASP A 249 -23.14 0.60 5.65
N PRO A 250 -22.61 0.82 6.87
CA PRO A 250 -22.77 -0.10 7.98
C PRO A 250 -24.25 -0.32 8.30
N THR A 251 -24.79 -1.49 7.94
CA THR A 251 -26.19 -1.87 8.23
C THR A 251 -26.28 -2.75 9.47
N VAL A 252 -27.25 -2.44 10.32
CA VAL A 252 -27.66 -3.32 11.42
C VAL A 252 -28.41 -4.52 10.83
N ASP A 253 -28.12 -5.72 11.32
CA ASP A 253 -28.81 -6.94 10.86
C ASP A 253 -30.27 -6.97 11.36
N PRO A 254 -31.13 -7.84 10.81
CA PRO A 254 -32.51 -8.01 11.29
C PRO A 254 -32.60 -8.35 12.79
N GLU A 255 -31.56 -8.95 13.35
CA GLU A 255 -31.42 -9.31 14.75
C GLU A 255 -30.97 -8.14 15.67
N GLY A 256 -30.66 -6.98 15.09
CA GLY A 256 -30.25 -5.78 15.81
C GLY A 256 -28.75 -5.68 16.13
N ARG A 257 -27.91 -6.58 15.61
CA ARG A 257 -26.46 -6.58 15.82
C ARG A 257 -25.77 -5.53 14.96
N LEU A 258 -24.80 -4.90 15.60
CA LEU A 258 -23.92 -3.93 14.99
C LEU A 258 -23.03 -4.57 13.90
N PRO A 259 -22.64 -3.80 12.87
CA PRO A 259 -21.78 -4.29 11.79
C PRO A 259 -20.40 -4.74 12.30
N ALA A 260 -19.71 -5.55 11.51
CA ALA A 260 -18.35 -5.98 11.78
C ALA A 260 -17.39 -4.78 11.79
N LEU A 261 -16.95 -4.34 12.97
CA LEU A 261 -16.04 -3.19 13.09
C LEU A 261 -14.66 -3.44 12.47
N GLU A 262 -14.24 -4.70 12.38
CA GLU A 262 -13.00 -5.07 11.71
C GLU A 262 -13.01 -4.74 10.20
N ASP A 263 -14.16 -4.89 9.53
CA ASP A 263 -14.32 -4.58 8.10
C ASP A 263 -14.33 -3.04 7.86
N HIS A 264 -14.79 -2.26 8.85
CA HIS A 264 -14.96 -0.81 8.73
C HIS A 264 -13.82 0.02 9.36
N CYS A 265 -12.75 -0.60 9.83
CA CYS A 265 -11.66 0.10 10.49
C CYS A 265 -10.60 0.63 9.48
N THR A 266 -9.78 1.58 9.95
CA THR A 266 -8.58 2.01 9.22
C THR A 266 -7.46 0.98 9.34
N LEU A 267 -6.48 1.02 8.43
CA LEU A 267 -5.32 0.13 8.50
C LEU A 267 -4.56 0.22 9.82
N LEU A 268 -4.42 1.43 10.36
CA LEU A 268 -3.82 1.63 11.66
C LEU A 268 -4.66 1.00 12.78
N GLN A 269 -5.98 1.16 12.73
CA GLN A 269 -6.87 0.56 13.72
C GLN A 269 -6.84 -0.97 13.66
N TRP A 270 -6.74 -1.53 12.45
CA TRP A 270 -6.61 -2.95 12.22
C TRP A 270 -5.31 -3.50 12.83
N ILE A 271 -4.16 -2.88 12.51
CA ILE A 271 -2.84 -3.27 13.03
C ILE A 271 -2.78 -3.16 14.57
N THR A 272 -3.40 -2.12 15.13
CA THR A 272 -3.35 -1.85 16.58
C THR A 272 -4.46 -2.54 17.38
N PHE A 273 -5.34 -3.30 16.72
CA PHE A 273 -6.54 -3.90 17.31
C PHE A 273 -7.45 -2.92 18.08
N SER A 274 -7.37 -1.63 17.77
CA SER A 274 -8.14 -0.59 18.49
C SER A 274 -9.64 -0.64 18.16
N TRP A 275 -10.03 -1.33 17.10
CA TRP A 275 -11.43 -1.61 16.78
C TRP A 275 -12.12 -2.52 17.83
N VAL A 276 -11.36 -3.29 18.62
CA VAL A 276 -11.88 -4.16 19.69
C VAL A 276 -12.16 -3.37 20.99
N SER A 277 -11.48 -2.23 21.17
CA SER A 277 -11.59 -1.40 22.37
C SER A 277 -13.02 -1.08 22.84
N PRO A 278 -14.00 -0.74 21.97
CA PRO A 278 -15.38 -0.51 22.41
C PRO A 278 -16.02 -1.73 23.09
N LEU A 279 -15.76 -2.96 22.63
CA LEU A 279 -16.30 -4.17 23.25
C LEU A 279 -15.65 -4.48 24.60
N VAL A 280 -14.33 -4.26 24.71
CA VAL A 280 -13.61 -4.40 25.98
C VAL A 280 -14.14 -3.39 27.00
N ALA A 281 -14.37 -2.14 26.59
CA ALA A 281 -14.94 -1.12 27.45
C ALA A 281 -16.38 -1.45 27.88
N LEU A 282 -17.18 -2.06 26.99
CA LEU A 282 -18.53 -2.52 27.31
C LEU A 282 -18.51 -3.68 28.32
N GLY A 283 -17.66 -4.68 28.09
CA GLY A 283 -17.50 -5.83 28.97
C GLY A 283 -16.94 -5.48 30.36
N ALA A 284 -16.20 -4.37 30.46
CA ALA A 284 -15.75 -3.82 31.75
C ALA A 284 -16.89 -3.19 32.57
N ARG A 285 -17.99 -2.76 31.92
CA ARG A 285 -19.12 -2.10 32.57
C ARG A 285 -20.28 -3.03 32.87
N GLN A 286 -20.51 -4.04 32.01
CA GLN A 286 -21.63 -4.96 32.12
C GLN A 286 -21.27 -6.36 31.57
N PRO A 287 -21.93 -7.42 32.05
CA PRO A 287 -21.80 -8.74 31.42
C PRO A 287 -22.32 -8.68 29.97
N LEU A 288 -21.52 -9.19 29.04
CA LEU A 288 -21.85 -9.15 27.61
C LEU A 288 -22.93 -10.19 27.26
N GLY A 289 -23.93 -9.76 26.50
CA GLY A 289 -24.94 -10.63 25.90
C GLY A 289 -24.71 -10.90 24.41
N GLU A 290 -25.52 -11.79 23.83
CA GLU A 290 -25.44 -12.12 22.40
C GLU A 290 -25.78 -10.93 21.48
N LYS A 291 -26.58 -9.98 21.97
CA LYS A 291 -26.95 -8.77 21.22
C LYS A 291 -25.86 -7.70 21.19
N ASP A 292 -24.91 -7.77 22.13
CA ASP A 292 -23.78 -6.85 22.21
C ASP A 292 -22.65 -7.25 21.25
N MET A 293 -22.76 -8.44 20.67
CA MET A 293 -21.78 -8.97 19.71
C MET A 293 -22.01 -8.40 18.32
N TRP A 294 -20.91 -8.10 17.65
CA TRP A 294 -20.92 -7.67 16.25
C TRP A 294 -21.26 -8.81 15.32
N GLN A 295 -21.75 -8.45 14.13
CA GLN A 295 -21.83 -9.36 13.01
C GLN A 295 -20.43 -9.90 12.67
N LEU A 296 -20.39 -11.14 12.18
CA LEU A 296 -19.17 -11.74 11.68
C LEU A 296 -18.73 -11.04 10.38
N SER A 297 -17.42 -10.76 10.24
CA SER A 297 -16.86 -10.22 8.99
C SER A 297 -17.31 -11.01 7.78
N ARG A 298 -17.52 -10.29 6.67
CA ARG A 298 -17.98 -10.88 5.41
C ARG A 298 -17.03 -11.96 4.89
N PHE A 299 -15.73 -11.85 5.19
CA PHE A 299 -14.71 -12.83 4.78
C PHE A 299 -14.84 -14.15 5.54
N MET A 300 -15.31 -14.10 6.79
CA MET A 300 -15.40 -15.27 7.66
C MET A 300 -16.78 -15.96 7.59
N ARG A 301 -17.70 -15.46 6.75
CA ARG A 301 -19.03 -16.07 6.59
C ARG A 301 -18.95 -17.43 5.88
N THR A 302 -19.61 -18.42 6.47
CA THR A 302 -19.67 -19.80 5.94
C THR A 302 -20.16 -19.86 4.49
N ARG A 303 -21.15 -19.03 4.12
CA ARG A 303 -21.69 -18.99 2.75
C ARG A 303 -20.61 -18.61 1.73
N VAL A 304 -19.79 -17.60 2.04
CA VAL A 304 -18.67 -17.15 1.20
C VAL A 304 -17.60 -18.23 1.12
N LEU A 305 -17.19 -18.76 2.28
CA LEU A 305 -16.17 -19.81 2.38
C LEU A 305 -16.55 -21.07 1.60
N MET A 306 -17.78 -21.56 1.75
CA MET A 306 -18.25 -22.78 1.07
C MET A 306 -18.40 -22.58 -0.44
N LYS A 307 -18.76 -21.38 -0.88
CA LYS A 307 -18.86 -21.06 -2.31
C LYS A 307 -17.49 -21.07 -2.99
N GLN A 308 -16.44 -20.62 -2.31
CA GLN A 308 -15.07 -20.69 -2.81
C GLN A 308 -14.43 -22.06 -2.63
N PHE A 309 -14.76 -22.76 -1.53
CA PHE A 309 -14.17 -24.07 -1.24
C PHE A 309 -14.79 -25.21 -2.06
N SER A 310 -16.08 -25.17 -2.37
CA SER A 310 -16.76 -26.23 -3.12
C SER A 310 -16.16 -26.49 -4.53
N PRO A 311 -15.89 -25.49 -5.39
CA PRO A 311 -15.36 -25.72 -6.75
C PRO A 311 -13.90 -26.19 -6.77
N LEU A 312 -13.13 -26.01 -5.69
CA LEU A 312 -11.74 -26.45 -5.62
C LEU A 312 -11.63 -27.97 -5.77
N LYS A 313 -11.08 -28.43 -6.90
CA LYS A 313 -10.77 -29.85 -7.17
C LYS A 313 -9.31 -30.13 -6.86
N ARG A 314 -9.04 -31.00 -5.88
CA ARG A 314 -7.69 -31.52 -5.57
C ARG A 314 -7.79 -33.01 -5.22
N SER A 315 -6.67 -33.72 -5.38
CA SER A 315 -6.61 -35.17 -5.22
C SER A 315 -6.84 -35.65 -3.77
N SER A 316 -6.62 -34.79 -2.78
CA SER A 316 -6.88 -35.11 -1.37
C SER A 316 -7.48 -33.91 -0.64
N LEU A 317 -8.25 -34.18 0.42
CA LEU A 317 -8.84 -33.15 1.26
C LEU A 317 -7.77 -32.28 1.93
N LEU A 318 -6.67 -32.89 2.40
CA LEU A 318 -5.55 -32.14 2.97
C LEU A 318 -4.92 -31.19 1.96
N ARG A 319 -4.69 -31.63 0.71
CA ARG A 319 -4.17 -30.75 -0.35
C ARG A 319 -5.17 -29.65 -0.72
N LYS A 320 -6.48 -29.93 -0.63
CA LYS A 320 -7.53 -28.94 -0.87
C LYS A 320 -7.54 -27.85 0.20
N ILE A 321 -7.47 -28.22 1.48
CA ILE A 321 -7.41 -27.29 2.62
C ILE A 321 -6.11 -26.49 2.57
N LEU A 322 -4.97 -27.15 2.34
CA LEU A 322 -3.68 -26.48 2.26
C LEU A 322 -3.64 -25.48 1.11
N ALA A 323 -4.21 -25.84 -0.06
CA ALA A 323 -4.29 -24.92 -1.19
C ALA A 323 -5.22 -23.73 -0.91
N ALA A 324 -6.32 -23.92 -0.15
CA ALA A 324 -7.23 -22.85 0.21
C ALA A 324 -6.62 -21.86 1.23
N ASN A 325 -5.73 -22.34 2.11
CA ASN A 325 -5.09 -21.52 3.16
C ASN A 325 -3.60 -21.22 2.86
N ALA A 326 -3.13 -21.47 1.63
CA ALA A 326 -1.71 -21.39 1.30
C ALA A 326 -1.12 -19.99 1.48
N ARG A 327 -1.91 -18.94 1.20
CA ARG A 327 -1.53 -17.55 1.40
C ARG A 327 -1.31 -17.23 2.86
N ASP A 328 -2.26 -17.61 3.71
CA ASP A 328 -2.22 -17.27 5.13
C ASP A 328 -1.04 -17.99 5.81
N MET A 329 -0.81 -19.27 5.48
CA MET A 329 0.37 -20.00 5.95
C MET A 329 1.70 -19.39 5.50
N PHE A 330 1.75 -18.81 4.30
CA PHE A 330 2.95 -18.14 3.81
C PHE A 330 3.20 -16.81 4.53
N LEU A 331 2.15 -16.05 4.81
CA LEU A 331 2.24 -14.83 5.62
C LEU A 331 2.70 -15.16 7.04
N ASP A 332 2.14 -16.19 7.66
CA ASP A 332 2.53 -16.66 9.00
C ASP A 332 4.00 -17.08 9.04
N LEU A 333 4.49 -17.76 8.00
CA LEU A 333 5.89 -18.18 7.89
C LEU A 333 6.87 -17.01 7.72
N ILE A 334 6.45 -15.92 7.07
CA ILE A 334 7.30 -14.73 6.91
C ILE A 334 7.35 -13.91 8.19
N LEU A 335 6.26 -13.91 8.96
CA LEU A 335 6.14 -13.09 10.16
C LEU A 335 6.71 -13.78 11.42
N THR A 336 6.81 -15.11 11.42
CA THR A 336 7.33 -15.94 12.53
C THR A 336 8.80 -16.28 12.35
#